data_AF-A0A0V0XQB3-F1
#
_entry.id   AF-A0A0V0XQB3-F1
#
_cell.length_a   1.000
_cell.length_b   1.000
_cell.length_c   1.000
_cell.angle_alpha   90.00
_cell.angle_beta   90.00
_cell.angle_gamma   90.00
#
_symmetry.space_group_name_H-M   'P 1'
#
loop_
_entity.id
_entity.type
_entity.pdbx_description
1 polymer ?
#
loop_
_entity_poly.entity_id
_entity_poly.type
_entity_poly.pdbx_seq_one_letter_code
_entity_poly.pdbx_strand_id
1 'polypeptide(L)'
;LKSVKAILEILKILHSWIDEIPLAPETARFGNKAFRVWQARLEENAEILIGQYILNKPLLVNELKPYLTNSFGNSTRIDYGTGHEVSFLMFLLCLWKVGFFADTCSAVLVLRIFDAYIKLCRRLQMTYKLEPAGSHGAWCLDDYQFCPFLFGSSQLIGNPDFLPRSLCDPDIIHRYSDDYMFMNCILHITNVKAGPFAEHSNGLYSLCTVPNWRNINSGLLRMYEAEVLKKFPVAQHFMFGILLSVEPANSSRSALHISEEMKL
;
A
#
# COMPACT_ATOMS: atom_id res chain seq x y z
N LEU A 1 14.15 9.98 -13.32
CA LEU A 1 14.03 8.85 -12.36
C LEU A 1 14.83 9.02 -11.04
N LYS A 2 15.49 10.15 -10.76
CA LYS A 2 16.23 10.36 -9.50
C LYS A 2 15.31 10.23 -8.27
N SER A 3 14.12 10.86 -8.33
CA SER A 3 13.08 10.78 -7.31
C SER A 3 12.59 9.35 -7.07
N VAL A 4 12.38 8.57 -8.13
CA VAL A 4 12.01 7.15 -8.02
C VAL A 4 13.10 6.34 -7.31
N LYS A 5 14.37 6.52 -7.71
CA LYS A 5 15.49 5.82 -7.06
C LYS A 5 15.61 6.16 -5.59
N ALA A 6 15.35 7.41 -5.21
CA ALA A 6 15.37 7.83 -3.80
C ALA A 6 14.35 7.09 -2.94
N ILE A 7 13.09 6.98 -3.40
CA ILE A 7 12.06 6.23 -2.66
C ILE A 7 12.40 4.73 -2.62
N LEU A 8 12.89 4.16 -3.72
CA LEU A 8 13.33 2.77 -3.75
C LEU A 8 14.48 2.50 -2.78
N GLU A 9 15.41 3.45 -2.60
CA GLU A 9 16.50 3.29 -1.62
C GLU A 9 15.98 3.34 -0.19
N ILE A 10 15.04 4.24 0.13
CA ILE A 10 14.35 4.23 1.44
C ILE A 10 13.70 2.85 1.67
N LEU A 11 12.88 2.37 0.74
CA LEU A 11 12.20 1.08 0.87
C LEU A 11 13.18 -0.08 1.02
N LYS A 12 14.32 -0.03 0.33
CA LYS A 12 15.40 -1.03 0.45
C LYS A 12 16.05 -1.01 1.82
N ILE A 13 16.29 0.16 2.41
CA ILE A 13 16.80 0.30 3.79
C ILE A 13 15.78 -0.28 4.78
N LEU A 14 14.51 0.09 4.65
CA LEU A 14 13.44 -0.44 5.50
C LEU A 14 13.31 -1.96 5.38
N HIS A 15 13.53 -2.49 4.17
CA HIS A 15 13.53 -3.92 3.90
C HIS A 15 14.73 -4.63 4.54
N SER A 16 15.93 -4.03 4.57
CA SER A 16 17.11 -4.66 5.19
C SER A 16 17.00 -4.75 6.70
N TRP A 17 16.30 -3.82 7.36
CA TRP A 17 16.08 -3.88 8.80
C TRP A 17 15.34 -5.14 9.25
N ILE A 18 14.57 -5.78 8.36
CA ILE A 18 13.90 -7.05 8.68
C ILE A 18 14.92 -8.17 8.92
N ASP A 19 16.04 -8.16 8.18
CA ASP A 19 17.15 -9.10 8.38
C ASP A 19 17.92 -8.81 9.68
N GLU A 20 18.02 -7.54 10.05
CA GLU A 20 18.76 -7.07 11.22
C GLU A 20 17.99 -7.24 12.54
N ILE A 21 16.67 -7.38 12.48
CA ILE A 21 15.78 -7.43 13.64
C ILE A 21 15.15 -8.83 13.70
N PRO A 22 15.83 -9.79 14.39
CA PRO A 22 15.35 -11.16 14.48
C PRO A 22 14.05 -11.22 15.30
N LEU A 23 13.33 -12.33 15.11
CA LEU A 23 12.10 -12.60 15.86
C LEU A 23 12.40 -12.64 17.36
N ALA A 24 11.53 -11.99 18.14
CA ALA A 24 11.55 -12.13 19.58
C ALA A 24 11.15 -13.58 19.95
N PRO A 25 11.70 -14.15 21.04
CA PRO A 25 11.31 -15.46 21.53
C PRO A 25 9.78 -15.57 21.63
N GLU A 26 9.23 -16.60 20.98
CA GLU A 26 7.78 -16.72 20.83
C GLU A 26 7.09 -16.98 22.16
N THR A 27 6.21 -16.06 22.57
CA THR A 27 5.29 -16.25 23.71
C THR A 27 3.83 -16.19 23.30
N ALA A 28 3.52 -15.72 22.08
CA ALA A 28 2.16 -15.46 21.60
C ALA A 28 1.92 -16.13 20.24
N ARG A 29 0.68 -16.54 19.99
CA ARG A 29 0.26 -17.20 18.75
C ARG A 29 0.21 -16.25 17.55
N PHE A 30 -0.04 -14.96 17.79
CA PHE A 30 -0.16 -13.91 16.78
C PHE A 30 0.73 -12.72 17.14
N GLY A 31 1.19 -11.98 16.12
CA GLY A 31 1.97 -10.75 16.28
C GLY A 31 3.30 -10.93 17.01
N ASN A 32 4.42 -11.01 16.28
CA ASN A 32 5.74 -11.04 16.90
C ASN A 32 6.15 -9.65 17.40
N LYS A 33 6.52 -9.54 18.68
CA LYS A 33 6.91 -8.27 19.33
C LYS A 33 8.13 -7.61 18.69
N ALA A 34 8.96 -8.33 17.93
CA ALA A 34 10.06 -7.74 17.17
C ALA A 34 9.59 -6.68 16.16
N PHE A 35 8.34 -6.74 15.69
CA PHE A 35 7.77 -5.68 14.86
C PHE A 35 7.81 -4.31 15.54
N ARG A 36 7.66 -4.26 16.88
CA ARG A 36 7.72 -3.00 17.63
C ARG A 36 9.10 -2.36 17.56
N VAL A 37 10.15 -3.19 17.50
CA VAL A 37 11.53 -2.74 17.35
C VAL A 37 11.74 -2.19 15.93
N TRP A 38 11.22 -2.87 14.91
CA TRP A 38 11.27 -2.39 13.53
C TRP A 38 10.54 -1.06 13.37
N GLN A 39 9.33 -0.94 13.93
CA GLN A 39 8.52 0.28 13.85
C GLN A 39 9.14 1.45 14.64
N ALA A 40 9.68 1.20 15.84
CA ALA A 40 10.40 2.21 16.61
C ALA A 40 11.62 2.74 15.84
N ARG A 41 12.40 1.85 15.20
CA ARG A 41 13.53 2.24 14.36
C ARG A 41 13.08 3.12 13.18
N LEU A 42 11.95 2.81 12.54
CA LEU A 42 11.36 3.66 11.52
C LEU A 42 11.01 5.05 12.07
N GLU A 43 10.33 5.13 13.21
CA GLU A 43 9.93 6.41 13.83
C GLU A 43 11.12 7.30 14.20
N GLU A 44 12.20 6.70 14.70
CA GLU A 44 13.46 7.37 15.05
C GLU A 44 14.22 7.88 13.82
N ASN A 45 14.19 7.14 12.71
CA ASN A 45 14.99 7.44 11.51
C ASN A 45 14.21 8.13 10.39
N ALA A 46 12.89 8.24 10.47
CA ALA A 46 12.04 8.78 9.39
C ALA A 46 12.44 10.20 8.96
N GLU A 47 12.78 11.06 9.93
CA GLU A 47 13.23 12.44 9.65
C GLU A 47 14.53 12.45 8.82
N ILE A 48 15.51 11.62 9.22
CA ILE A 48 16.79 11.48 8.53
C ILE A 48 16.58 10.90 7.12
N LEU A 49 15.75 9.87 6.98
CA LEU A 49 15.45 9.24 5.69
C LEU A 49 14.78 10.24 4.73
N ILE A 50 13.80 11.01 5.18
CA ILE A 50 13.15 12.03 4.34
C ILE A 50 14.15 13.15 4.01
N GLY A 51 14.87 13.64 5.02
CA GLY A 51 15.89 14.69 4.90
C GLY A 51 16.98 14.38 3.87
N GLN A 52 17.48 13.14 3.89
CA GLN A 52 18.60 12.69 3.08
C GLN A 52 18.19 12.35 1.64
N TYR A 53 17.06 11.67 1.45
CA TYR A 53 16.72 11.09 0.15
C TYR A 53 15.68 11.91 -0.63
N ILE A 54 14.82 12.66 0.06
CA ILE A 54 13.69 13.34 -0.57
C ILE A 54 13.91 14.84 -0.62
N LEU A 55 13.88 15.49 0.54
CA LEU A 55 13.97 16.93 0.67
C LEU A 55 14.46 17.28 2.07
N ASN A 56 15.14 18.42 2.19
CA ASN A 56 15.62 18.94 3.47
C ASN A 56 14.97 20.30 3.79
N LYS A 57 13.63 20.32 3.89
CA LYS A 57 12.84 21.47 4.35
C LYS A 57 12.09 21.07 5.63
N PRO A 58 12.47 21.55 6.83
CA PRO A 58 11.94 21.08 8.11
C PRO A 58 10.41 21.00 8.19
N LEU A 59 9.71 22.01 7.66
CA LEU A 59 8.24 22.03 7.60
C LEU A 59 7.66 20.83 6.84
N LEU A 60 8.21 20.53 5.67
CA LEU A 60 7.75 19.42 4.83
C LEU A 60 8.18 18.07 5.39
N VAL A 61 9.35 17.99 6.05
CA VAL A 61 9.77 16.75 6.73
C VAL A 61 8.79 16.40 7.85
N ASN A 62 8.40 17.39 8.66
CA ASN A 62 7.41 17.22 9.72
C ASN A 62 6.03 16.80 9.19
N GLU A 63 5.59 17.39 8.06
CA GLU A 63 4.34 17.01 7.39
C GLU A 63 4.41 15.58 6.82
N LEU A 64 5.53 15.19 6.21
CA LEU A 64 5.69 13.89 5.54
C LEU A 64 5.87 12.71 6.49
N LYS A 65 6.53 12.94 7.64
CA LYS A 65 6.91 11.90 8.59
C LYS A 65 5.72 11.03 9.04
N PRO A 66 4.57 11.58 9.47
CA PRO A 66 3.43 10.78 9.91
C PRO A 66 2.84 9.87 8.83
N TYR A 67 2.83 10.30 7.55
CA TYR A 67 2.34 9.46 6.46
C TYR A 67 3.28 8.26 6.24
N LEU A 68 4.60 8.49 6.25
CA LEU A 68 5.59 7.43 6.09
C LEU A 68 5.56 6.44 7.27
N THR A 69 5.54 6.92 8.51
CA THR A 69 5.59 6.04 9.69
C THR A 69 4.31 5.22 9.85
N ASN A 70 3.15 5.76 9.45
CA ASN A 70 1.88 5.02 9.48
C ASN A 70 1.68 4.09 8.27
N SER A 71 2.62 4.02 7.32
CA SER A 71 2.46 3.23 6.09
C SER A 71 2.62 1.72 6.26
N PHE A 72 3.10 1.23 7.40
CA PHE A 72 3.62 -0.15 7.54
C PHE A 72 2.98 -0.99 8.65
N GLY A 73 1.97 -0.46 9.34
CA GLY A 73 1.24 -1.16 10.39
C GLY A 73 1.19 -0.40 11.71
N ASN A 74 0.63 -1.02 12.75
CA ASN A 74 0.54 -0.44 14.09
C ASN A 74 1.41 -1.21 15.09
N SER A 75 2.35 -0.52 15.76
CA SER A 75 3.27 -1.13 16.73
C SER A 75 2.54 -1.80 17.92
N THR A 76 1.49 -1.16 18.43
CA THR A 76 0.78 -1.64 19.62
C THR A 76 -0.01 -2.90 19.32
N ARG A 77 -0.81 -2.85 18.26
CA ARG A 77 -1.70 -3.96 17.84
C ARG A 77 -0.98 -5.04 17.03
N ILE A 78 0.19 -4.74 16.47
CA ILE A 78 0.96 -5.62 15.59
C ILE A 78 0.08 -6.09 14.42
N ASP A 79 -0.61 -5.12 13.82
CA ASP A 79 -1.52 -5.32 12.69
C ASP A 79 -1.17 -4.44 11.50
N TYR A 80 -1.68 -4.81 10.34
CA TYR A 80 -1.59 -4.05 9.09
C TYR A 80 -2.89 -4.19 8.30
N GLY A 81 -3.27 -3.19 7.52
CA GLY A 81 -4.45 -3.25 6.66
C GLY A 81 -4.52 -2.05 5.73
N THR A 82 -5.66 -1.90 5.06
CA THR A 82 -5.86 -0.91 3.99
C THR A 82 -5.67 0.54 4.42
N GLY A 83 -5.87 0.89 5.69
CA GLY A 83 -5.57 2.24 6.21
C GLY A 83 -4.07 2.60 6.16
N HIS A 84 -3.20 1.60 6.36
CA HIS A 84 -1.75 1.76 6.25
C HIS A 84 -1.33 1.85 4.78
N GLU A 85 -1.96 1.06 3.90
CA GLU A 85 -1.82 1.19 2.44
C GLU A 85 -2.20 2.61 1.96
N VAL A 86 -3.32 3.15 2.45
CA VAL A 86 -3.74 4.53 2.16
C VAL A 86 -2.71 5.54 2.65
N SER A 87 -2.15 5.34 3.86
CA SER A 87 -1.12 6.24 4.40
C SER A 87 0.11 6.32 3.48
N PHE A 88 0.49 5.21 2.85
CA PHE A 88 1.58 5.22 1.86
C PHE A 88 1.19 5.97 0.57
N LEU A 89 -0.05 5.80 0.10
CA LEU A 89 -0.55 6.57 -1.04
C LEU A 89 -0.65 8.07 -0.74
N MET A 90 -1.03 8.44 0.49
CA MET A 90 -1.04 9.83 0.95
C MET A 90 0.38 10.40 0.99
N PHE A 91 1.37 9.63 1.44
CA PHE A 91 2.78 10.01 1.36
C PHE A 91 3.21 10.29 -0.08
N LEU A 92 2.92 9.39 -1.03
CA LEU A 92 3.23 9.61 -2.46
C LEU A 92 2.48 10.81 -3.04
N LEU A 93 1.23 11.03 -2.64
CA LEU A 93 0.43 12.18 -3.07
C LEU A 93 1.03 13.49 -2.55
N CYS A 94 1.47 13.55 -1.29
CA CYS A 94 2.16 14.71 -0.73
C CYS A 94 3.43 15.04 -1.52
N LEU A 95 4.23 14.03 -1.86
CA LEU A 95 5.43 14.18 -2.70
C LEU A 95 5.09 14.67 -4.12
N TRP A 96 4.01 14.16 -4.72
CA TRP A 96 3.52 14.65 -6.00
C TRP A 96 3.14 16.13 -5.93
N LYS A 97 2.41 16.52 -4.88
CA LYS A 97 1.93 17.90 -4.68
C LYS A 97 3.09 18.90 -4.56
N VAL A 98 4.17 18.54 -3.89
CA VAL A 98 5.36 19.41 -3.76
C VAL A 98 6.29 19.38 -4.98
N GLY A 99 5.93 18.64 -6.05
CA GLY A 99 6.71 18.60 -7.29
C GLY A 99 7.87 17.59 -7.29
N PHE A 100 8.01 16.74 -6.26
CA PHE A 100 9.11 15.77 -6.17
C PHE A 100 9.13 14.78 -7.36
N PHE A 101 7.98 14.52 -7.96
CA PHE A 101 7.80 13.62 -9.10
C PHE A 101 7.62 14.34 -10.44
N ALA A 102 8.04 15.60 -10.59
CA ALA A 102 7.84 16.41 -11.81
C ALA A 102 8.21 15.65 -13.11
N ASP A 103 9.33 14.92 -13.12
CA ASP A 103 9.80 14.16 -14.29
C ASP A 103 9.38 12.68 -14.30
N THR A 104 8.27 12.32 -13.61
CA THR A 104 7.86 10.91 -13.44
C THR A 104 6.37 10.74 -13.70
N CYS A 105 6.01 9.80 -14.57
CA CYS A 105 4.62 9.46 -14.81
C CYS A 105 4.05 8.57 -13.68
N SER A 106 2.74 8.66 -13.46
CA SER A 106 2.03 7.89 -12.43
C SER A 106 2.20 6.38 -12.56
N ALA A 107 2.29 5.86 -13.79
CA ALA A 107 2.53 4.44 -14.06
C ALA A 107 3.85 3.95 -13.42
N VAL A 108 4.92 4.75 -13.45
CA VAL A 108 6.20 4.38 -12.82
C VAL A 108 6.08 4.37 -11.30
N LEU A 109 5.30 5.27 -10.70
CA LEU A 109 5.06 5.26 -9.26
C LEU A 109 4.38 3.95 -8.83
N VAL A 110 3.41 3.48 -9.60
CA VAL A 110 2.73 2.20 -9.32
C VAL A 110 3.66 1.01 -9.58
N LEU A 111 4.20 0.89 -10.80
CA LEU A 111 4.92 -0.29 -11.26
C LEU A 111 6.32 -0.47 -10.62
N ARG A 112 6.84 0.56 -9.94
CA ARG A 112 8.17 0.50 -9.30
C ARG A 112 8.08 0.73 -7.81
N ILE A 113 7.55 1.89 -7.38
CA ILE A 113 7.54 2.26 -5.97
C ILE A 113 6.48 1.45 -5.22
N PHE A 114 5.25 1.41 -5.73
CA PHE A 114 4.16 0.71 -5.07
C PHE A 114 4.39 -0.82 -5.09
N ASP A 115 4.92 -1.38 -6.18
CA ASP A 115 5.37 -2.78 -6.20
C ASP A 115 6.41 -3.10 -5.12
N ALA A 116 7.45 -2.26 -4.97
CA ALA A 116 8.47 -2.43 -3.93
C ALA A 116 7.88 -2.29 -2.51
N TYR A 117 6.92 -1.37 -2.33
CA TYR A 117 6.17 -1.20 -1.08
C TYR A 117 5.39 -2.46 -0.72
N ILE A 118 4.65 -3.04 -1.66
CA ILE A 118 3.87 -4.28 -1.42
C ILE A 118 4.79 -5.45 -1.07
N LYS A 119 5.94 -5.58 -1.73
CA LYS A 119 6.95 -6.59 -1.38
C LYS A 119 7.46 -6.43 0.05
N LEU A 120 7.74 -5.20 0.47
CA LEU A 120 8.12 -4.89 1.85
C LEU A 120 7.00 -5.22 2.84
N CYS A 121 5.76 -4.80 2.58
CA CYS A 121 4.62 -5.09 3.45
C CYS A 121 4.38 -6.59 3.60
N ARG A 122 4.43 -7.38 2.52
CA ARG A 122 4.30 -8.84 2.59
C ARG A 122 5.41 -9.48 3.41
N ARG A 123 6.64 -8.97 3.28
CA ARG A 123 7.75 -9.44 4.11
C ARG A 123 7.51 -9.15 5.59
N LEU A 124 7.05 -7.95 5.94
CA LEU A 124 6.69 -7.61 7.31
C LEU A 124 5.57 -8.50 7.85
N GLN A 125 4.50 -8.69 7.07
CA GLN A 125 3.35 -9.53 7.40
C GLN A 125 3.78 -10.97 7.71
N MET A 126 4.58 -11.57 6.83
CA MET A 126 5.03 -12.96 6.97
C MET A 126 6.08 -13.14 8.07
N THR A 127 7.07 -12.24 8.15
CA THR A 127 8.14 -12.34 9.14
C THR A 127 7.61 -12.11 10.55
N TYR A 128 6.87 -11.01 10.77
CA TYR A 128 6.40 -10.65 12.10
C TYR A 128 4.98 -11.13 12.43
N LYS A 129 4.36 -11.93 11.55
CA LYS A 129 3.02 -12.51 11.75
C LYS A 129 1.98 -11.42 12.08
N LEU A 130 1.97 -10.34 11.30
CA LEU A 130 1.07 -9.20 11.54
C LEU A 130 -0.38 -9.62 11.37
N GLU A 131 -1.26 -9.16 12.24
CA GLU A 131 -2.69 -9.44 12.14
C GLU A 131 -3.36 -8.54 11.08
N PRO A 132 -4.40 -9.03 10.38
CA PRO A 132 -5.23 -8.18 9.52
C PRO A 132 -5.94 -7.08 10.31
N ALA A 133 -5.71 -5.82 9.96
CA ALA A 133 -6.36 -4.67 10.56
C ALA A 133 -7.68 -4.37 9.85
N GLY A 134 -8.78 -4.42 10.61
CA GLY A 134 -10.13 -4.25 10.08
C GLY A 134 -10.73 -5.60 9.65
N SER A 135 -11.72 -6.08 10.41
CA SER A 135 -12.43 -7.32 10.10
C SER A 135 -13.50 -7.06 9.03
N HIS A 136 -13.18 -7.32 7.76
CA HIS A 136 -14.14 -7.23 6.66
C HIS A 136 -14.89 -8.56 6.41
N GLY A 137 -14.66 -9.59 7.23
CA GLY A 137 -15.32 -10.89 7.14
C GLY A 137 -15.00 -11.63 5.83
N ALA A 138 -15.78 -12.68 5.52
CA ALA A 138 -15.57 -13.54 4.35
C ALA A 138 -15.75 -12.85 2.98
N TRP A 139 -16.21 -11.59 2.97
CA TRP A 139 -16.50 -10.80 1.76
C TRP A 139 -15.45 -9.73 1.48
N CYS A 140 -14.37 -9.70 2.25
CA CYS A 140 -13.22 -8.86 1.97
C CYS A 140 -12.50 -9.31 0.70
N LEU A 141 -11.88 -8.36 -0.01
CA LEU A 141 -11.12 -8.67 -1.21
C LEU A 141 -9.83 -9.41 -0.86
N ASP A 142 -9.12 -8.92 0.15
CA ASP A 142 -7.90 -9.51 0.71
C ASP A 142 -7.78 -9.09 2.18
N ASP A 143 -6.96 -9.82 2.94
CA ASP A 143 -6.78 -9.57 4.38
C ASP A 143 -6.06 -8.24 4.66
N TYR A 144 -5.18 -7.79 3.74
CA TYR A 144 -4.27 -6.68 4.00
C TYR A 144 -4.37 -5.56 2.97
N GLN A 145 -4.47 -5.89 1.67
CA GLN A 145 -4.26 -4.96 0.56
C GLN A 145 -5.54 -4.73 -0.24
N PHE A 146 -5.65 -3.58 -0.90
CA PHE A 146 -6.73 -3.31 -1.86
C PHE A 146 -6.19 -2.76 -3.17
N CYS A 147 -5.32 -1.76 -3.10
CA CYS A 147 -4.85 -1.02 -4.26
C CYS A 147 -4.11 -1.88 -5.32
N PRO A 148 -3.35 -2.95 -4.97
CA PRO A 148 -2.76 -3.84 -5.96
C PRO A 148 -3.79 -4.47 -6.91
N PHE A 149 -4.99 -4.78 -6.43
CA PHE A 149 -6.07 -5.32 -7.26
C PHE A 149 -6.67 -4.22 -8.14
N LEU A 150 -6.83 -3.01 -7.60
CA LEU A 150 -7.30 -1.86 -8.37
C LEU A 150 -6.32 -1.51 -9.50
N PHE A 151 -5.03 -1.37 -9.20
CA PHE A 151 -4.01 -1.05 -10.19
C PHE A 151 -3.75 -2.22 -11.15
N GLY A 152 -3.68 -3.44 -10.62
CA GLY A 152 -3.46 -4.63 -11.43
C GLY A 152 -4.61 -4.92 -12.40
N SER A 153 -5.86 -4.66 -12.01
CA SER A 153 -7.00 -4.78 -12.92
C SER A 153 -6.94 -3.74 -14.04
N SER A 154 -6.40 -2.55 -13.76
CA SER A 154 -6.13 -1.52 -14.78
C SER A 154 -5.10 -1.98 -15.81
N GLN A 155 -4.02 -2.66 -15.37
CA GLN A 155 -3.01 -3.24 -16.29
C GLN A 155 -3.61 -4.23 -17.29
N LEU A 156 -4.71 -4.89 -16.93
CA LEU A 156 -5.34 -5.95 -17.72
C LEU A 156 -6.50 -5.43 -18.61
N ILE A 157 -6.86 -4.15 -18.53
CA ILE A 157 -7.89 -3.56 -19.39
C ILE A 157 -7.45 -3.62 -20.86
N GLY A 158 -8.25 -4.29 -21.69
CA GLY A 158 -7.96 -4.45 -23.12
C GLY A 158 -6.93 -5.54 -23.43
N ASN A 159 -6.52 -6.33 -22.43
CA ASN A 159 -5.66 -7.49 -22.66
C ASN A 159 -6.40 -8.55 -23.50
N PRO A 160 -5.85 -9.00 -24.64
CA PRO A 160 -6.50 -9.97 -25.52
C PRO A 160 -6.34 -11.41 -25.04
N ASP A 161 -5.31 -11.70 -24.25
CA ASP A 161 -4.90 -13.05 -23.87
C ASP A 161 -5.55 -13.51 -22.56
N PHE A 162 -5.77 -12.56 -21.64
CA PHE A 162 -6.32 -12.85 -20.31
C PHE A 162 -7.69 -12.22 -20.15
N LEU A 163 -8.69 -13.07 -19.91
CA LEU A 163 -9.99 -12.66 -19.44
C LEU A 163 -10.05 -12.82 -17.91
N PRO A 164 -10.99 -12.18 -17.20
CA PRO A 164 -11.10 -12.34 -15.75
C PRO A 164 -11.16 -13.79 -15.25
N ARG A 165 -11.79 -14.70 -16.01
CA ARG A 165 -11.81 -16.14 -15.71
C ARG A 165 -10.42 -16.76 -15.55
N SER A 166 -9.40 -16.18 -16.18
CA SER A 166 -8.01 -16.62 -16.08
C SER A 166 -7.42 -16.45 -14.67
N LEU A 167 -8.04 -15.63 -13.81
CA LEU A 167 -7.64 -15.52 -12.40
C LEU A 167 -7.82 -16.81 -11.61
N CYS A 168 -8.67 -17.70 -12.10
CA CYS A 168 -8.97 -18.99 -11.48
C CYS A 168 -8.11 -20.14 -12.04
N ASP A 169 -7.17 -19.84 -12.96
CA ASP A 169 -6.26 -20.82 -13.57
C ASP A 169 -4.86 -20.72 -12.93
N PRO A 170 -4.46 -21.70 -12.10
CA PRO A 170 -3.16 -21.67 -11.41
C PRO A 170 -1.97 -21.58 -12.36
N ASP A 171 -2.03 -22.20 -13.56
CA ASP A 171 -0.90 -22.21 -14.50
C ASP A 171 -0.68 -20.82 -15.10
N ILE A 172 -1.77 -20.10 -15.41
CA ILE A 172 -1.71 -18.71 -15.86
C ILE A 172 -1.15 -17.83 -14.73
N ILE A 173 -1.66 -17.99 -13.51
CA ILE A 173 -1.20 -17.22 -12.35
C ILE A 173 0.30 -17.42 -12.13
N HIS A 174 0.78 -18.68 -12.09
CA HIS A 174 2.20 -18.96 -11.89
C HIS A 174 3.06 -18.35 -13.00
N ARG A 175 2.63 -18.43 -14.26
CA ARG A 175 3.42 -17.95 -15.40
C ARG A 175 3.53 -16.43 -15.48
N TYR A 176 2.48 -15.69 -15.12
CA TYR A 176 2.38 -14.25 -15.39
C TYR A 176 2.31 -13.38 -14.13
N SER A 177 2.48 -13.99 -12.95
CA SER A 177 2.52 -13.29 -11.66
C SER A 177 3.66 -12.26 -11.55
N ASP A 178 4.76 -12.41 -12.29
CA ASP A 178 5.84 -11.42 -12.29
C ASP A 178 5.55 -10.20 -13.18
N ASP A 179 4.64 -10.35 -14.16
CA ASP A 179 4.30 -9.29 -15.12
C ASP A 179 3.10 -8.44 -14.66
N TYR A 180 2.14 -9.07 -13.97
CA TYR A 180 0.87 -8.43 -13.57
C TYR A 180 0.68 -8.41 -12.06
N MET A 181 0.51 -7.21 -11.51
CA MET A 181 0.36 -6.99 -10.07
C MET A 181 -0.86 -7.74 -9.49
N PHE A 182 -1.97 -7.81 -10.23
CA PHE A 182 -3.16 -8.56 -9.80
C PHE A 182 -2.84 -10.05 -9.64
N MET A 183 -2.21 -10.65 -10.65
CA MET A 183 -1.85 -12.07 -10.64
C MET A 183 -0.80 -12.37 -9.57
N ASN A 184 0.14 -11.45 -9.35
CA ASN A 184 1.09 -11.52 -8.23
C ASN A 184 0.40 -11.60 -6.87
N CYS A 185 -0.67 -10.82 -6.66
CA CYS A 185 -1.47 -10.91 -5.44
C CYS A 185 -2.19 -12.24 -5.29
N ILE A 186 -2.79 -12.76 -6.37
CA ILE A 186 -3.43 -14.08 -6.33
C ILE A 186 -2.42 -15.16 -5.96
N LEU A 187 -1.25 -15.18 -6.61
CA LEU A 187 -0.19 -16.13 -6.30
C LEU A 187 0.24 -16.05 -4.83
N HIS A 188 0.41 -14.84 -4.30
CA HIS A 188 0.76 -14.66 -2.89
C HIS A 188 -0.31 -15.25 -1.96
N ILE A 189 -1.58 -14.96 -2.22
CA ILE A 189 -2.71 -15.45 -1.41
C ILE A 189 -2.76 -16.98 -1.43
N THR A 190 -2.67 -17.61 -2.60
CA THR A 190 -2.72 -19.08 -2.74
C THR A 190 -1.52 -19.78 -2.10
N ASN A 191 -0.39 -19.09 -1.95
CA ASN A 191 0.77 -19.62 -1.22
C ASN A 191 0.65 -19.50 0.30
N VAL A 192 -0.14 -18.54 0.80
CA VAL A 192 -0.29 -18.27 2.24
C VAL A 192 -1.52 -18.96 2.83
N LYS A 193 -2.63 -19.01 2.08
CA LYS A 193 -3.89 -19.61 2.52
C LYS A 193 -3.99 -21.05 2.03
N ALA A 194 -4.32 -21.96 2.94
CA ALA A 194 -4.53 -23.36 2.61
C ALA A 194 -5.97 -23.61 2.14
N GLY A 195 -6.13 -24.58 1.23
CA GLY A 195 -7.43 -25.02 0.73
C GLY A 195 -7.80 -24.40 -0.63
N PRO A 196 -9.02 -24.66 -1.12
CA PRO A 196 -9.47 -24.16 -2.42
C PRO A 196 -9.61 -22.64 -2.44
N PHE A 197 -9.14 -22.00 -3.52
CA PHE A 197 -9.21 -20.54 -3.70
C PHE A 197 -10.64 -19.98 -3.56
N ALA A 198 -11.64 -20.72 -4.03
CA ALA A 198 -13.05 -20.35 -3.92
C ALA A 198 -13.56 -20.30 -2.46
N GLU A 199 -12.94 -21.05 -1.54
CA GLU A 199 -13.34 -21.13 -0.14
C GLU A 199 -12.70 -20.03 0.70
N HIS A 200 -11.38 -19.83 0.56
CA HIS A 200 -10.64 -18.87 1.39
C HIS A 200 -10.61 -17.44 0.83
N SER A 201 -11.00 -17.26 -0.43
CA SER A 201 -10.96 -15.97 -1.15
C SER A 201 -12.15 -15.78 -2.08
N ASN A 202 -13.36 -16.04 -1.57
CA ASN A 202 -14.61 -15.98 -2.33
C ASN A 202 -14.80 -14.63 -3.08
N GLY A 203 -14.50 -13.51 -2.43
CA GLY A 203 -14.58 -12.17 -3.05
C GLY A 203 -13.77 -12.07 -4.34
N LEU A 204 -12.51 -12.53 -4.33
CA LEU A 204 -11.66 -12.57 -5.53
C LEU A 204 -12.11 -13.63 -6.52
N TYR A 205 -12.53 -14.81 -6.05
CA TYR A 205 -13.04 -15.87 -6.91
C TYR A 205 -14.27 -15.43 -7.71
N SER A 206 -15.16 -14.63 -7.10
CA SER A 206 -16.34 -14.08 -7.76
C SER A 206 -15.99 -13.22 -8.98
N LEU A 207 -14.82 -12.58 -8.99
CA LEU A 207 -14.34 -11.75 -10.10
C LEU A 207 -14.05 -12.56 -11.37
N CYS A 208 -13.77 -13.87 -11.25
CA CYS A 208 -13.60 -14.76 -12.40
C CYS A 208 -14.87 -14.83 -13.28
N THR A 209 -16.04 -14.50 -12.73
CA THR A 209 -17.32 -14.51 -13.45
C THR A 209 -17.66 -13.19 -14.15
N VAL A 210 -16.89 -12.12 -13.86
CA VAL A 210 -17.12 -10.80 -14.46
C VAL A 210 -16.64 -10.82 -15.91
N PRO A 211 -17.40 -10.25 -16.88
CA PRO A 211 -17.11 -10.44 -18.30
C PRO A 211 -15.82 -9.78 -18.80
N ASN A 212 -15.38 -8.67 -18.18
CA ASN A 212 -14.21 -7.94 -18.63
C ASN A 212 -13.53 -7.14 -17.50
N TRP A 213 -12.25 -6.83 -17.70
CA TRP A 213 -11.41 -6.10 -16.75
C TRP A 213 -11.86 -4.66 -16.48
N ARG A 214 -12.47 -3.99 -17.45
CA ARG A 214 -13.00 -2.62 -17.26
C ARG A 214 -14.11 -2.60 -16.21
N ASN A 215 -14.99 -3.60 -16.24
CA ASN A 215 -16.05 -3.77 -15.24
C ASN A 215 -15.48 -4.11 -13.87
N ILE A 216 -14.48 -4.99 -13.79
CA ILE A 216 -13.76 -5.29 -12.53
C ILE A 216 -13.15 -4.02 -11.97
N ASN A 217 -12.35 -3.31 -12.75
CA ASN A 217 -11.64 -2.11 -12.30
C ASN A 217 -12.62 -1.02 -11.81
N SER A 218 -13.69 -0.78 -12.56
CA SER A 218 -14.74 0.18 -12.17
C SER A 218 -15.51 -0.27 -10.92
N GLY A 219 -15.73 -1.58 -10.74
CA GLY A 219 -16.29 -2.16 -9.53
C GLY A 219 -15.38 -1.99 -8.31
N LEU A 220 -14.10 -2.32 -8.47
CA LEU A 220 -13.07 -2.17 -7.44
C LEU A 220 -12.89 -0.71 -7.03
N LEU A 221 -12.95 0.24 -7.97
CA LEU A 221 -12.88 1.66 -7.64
C LEU A 221 -14.04 2.09 -6.73
N ARG A 222 -15.27 1.70 -7.06
CA ARG A 222 -16.46 1.98 -6.22
C ARG A 222 -16.35 1.30 -4.86
N MET A 223 -15.85 0.06 -4.82
CA MET A 223 -15.65 -0.68 -3.58
C MET A 223 -14.55 -0.04 -2.72
N TYR A 224 -13.45 0.44 -3.31
CA TYR A 224 -12.40 1.17 -2.60
C TYR A 224 -12.94 2.42 -1.93
N GLU A 225 -13.74 3.20 -2.66
CA GLU A 225 -14.39 4.37 -2.07
C GLU A 225 -15.29 4.01 -0.89
N ALA A 226 -16.13 2.98 -1.03
CA ALA A 226 -17.12 2.62 -0.02
C ALA A 226 -16.51 1.93 1.21
N GLU A 227 -15.61 0.97 0.99
CA GLU A 227 -15.09 0.06 2.03
C GLU A 227 -13.74 0.48 2.59
N VAL A 228 -13.02 1.42 1.94
CA VAL A 228 -11.76 1.96 2.45
C VAL A 228 -11.92 3.44 2.78
N LEU A 229 -12.20 4.29 1.79
CA LEU A 229 -12.15 5.75 1.98
C LEU A 229 -13.31 6.31 2.82
N LYS A 230 -14.52 5.75 2.67
CA LYS A 230 -15.74 6.16 3.41
C LYS A 230 -15.99 5.31 4.65
N LYS A 231 -15.11 4.34 4.95
CA LYS A 231 -15.25 3.42 6.07
C LYS A 231 -14.61 4.02 7.31
N PHE A 232 -15.43 4.47 8.27
CA PHE A 232 -14.92 5.16 9.46
C PHE A 232 -13.82 4.40 10.22
N PRO A 233 -13.92 3.08 10.50
CA PRO A 233 -12.85 2.34 11.14
C PRO A 233 -11.48 2.44 10.45
N VAL A 234 -11.46 2.64 9.13
CA VAL A 234 -10.25 2.84 8.33
C VAL A 234 -9.87 4.33 8.30
N ALA A 235 -10.82 5.18 7.90
CA ALA A 235 -10.61 6.60 7.66
C ALA A 235 -10.30 7.42 8.92
N GLN A 236 -10.67 6.95 10.11
CA GLN A 236 -10.35 7.60 11.39
C GLN A 236 -8.83 7.72 11.63
N HIS A 237 -8.02 6.94 10.91
CA HIS A 237 -6.57 6.96 11.00
C HIS A 237 -5.89 7.83 9.94
N PHE A 238 -6.67 8.47 9.06
CA PHE A 238 -6.12 9.37 8.05
C PHE A 238 -5.61 10.66 8.71
N MET A 239 -4.38 11.02 8.38
CA MET A 239 -3.75 12.23 8.88
C MET A 239 -4.04 13.38 7.91
N PHE A 240 -4.33 14.55 8.47
CA PHE A 240 -4.55 15.77 7.70
C PHE A 240 -3.59 16.84 8.17
N GLY A 241 -3.07 17.61 7.21
CA GLY A 241 -2.07 18.63 7.44
C GLY A 241 -2.14 19.70 6.36
N ILE A 242 -1.01 20.36 6.10
CA ILE A 242 -0.98 21.48 5.15
C ILE A 242 -1.05 21.00 3.69
N LEU A 243 -0.57 19.79 3.38
CA LEU A 243 -0.61 19.25 2.02
C LEU A 243 -1.92 18.52 1.72
N LEU A 244 -2.53 17.91 2.74
CA LEU A 244 -3.81 17.19 2.69
C LEU A 244 -4.73 17.79 3.76
N SER A 245 -5.44 18.84 3.40
CA SER A 245 -6.31 19.57 4.33
C SER A 245 -7.69 18.91 4.49
N VAL A 246 -8.27 19.03 5.67
CA VAL A 246 -9.66 18.68 5.97
C VAL A 246 -10.65 19.76 5.54
N GLU A 247 -10.15 20.96 5.21
CA GLU A 247 -10.99 22.06 4.74
C GLU A 247 -11.72 21.68 3.44
N PRO A 248 -12.97 22.15 3.25
CA PRO A 248 -13.73 21.87 2.04
C PRO A 248 -12.95 22.24 0.77
N ALA A 249 -12.99 21.34 -0.22
CA ALA A 249 -12.41 21.60 -1.53
C ALA A 249 -13.01 22.88 -2.13
N ASN A 250 -12.16 23.80 -2.59
CA ASN A 250 -12.50 25.14 -3.10
C ASN A 250 -12.84 26.21 -2.05
N SER A 251 -12.61 25.96 -0.75
CA SER A 251 -12.55 27.08 0.21
C SER A 251 -11.34 27.97 -0.08
N SER A 252 -11.44 29.28 0.20
CA SER A 252 -10.31 30.22 0.04
C SER A 252 -9.07 29.85 0.87
N ARG A 253 -9.24 28.99 1.89
CA ARG A 253 -8.16 28.38 2.69
C ARG A 253 -7.62 27.06 2.12
N SER A 254 -8.44 26.28 1.39
CA SER A 254 -7.97 25.09 0.65
C SER A 254 -7.04 25.47 -0.51
N ALA A 255 -7.19 26.69 -1.01
CA ALA A 255 -6.25 27.38 -1.89
C ALA A 255 -5.17 28.12 -1.08
N LEU A 256 -4.72 27.57 0.05
CA LEU A 256 -3.30 27.64 0.38
C LEU A 256 -2.60 27.00 -0.81
N HIS A 257 -2.37 27.83 -1.84
CA HIS A 257 -1.37 27.60 -2.85
C HIS A 257 -0.22 26.96 -2.11
N ILE A 258 0.18 25.74 -2.51
CA ILE A 258 1.49 25.22 -2.17
C ILE A 258 2.41 26.39 -2.49
N SER A 259 2.82 27.11 -1.44
CA SER A 259 3.48 28.38 -1.62
C SER A 259 4.74 28.07 -2.40
N GLU A 260 5.30 29.05 -3.10
CA GLU A 260 6.53 28.81 -3.86
C GLU A 260 7.63 28.21 -2.97
N GLU A 261 7.60 28.52 -1.67
CA GLU A 261 8.43 27.93 -0.61
C GLU A 261 8.24 26.41 -0.39
N MET A 262 7.05 25.87 -0.67
CA MET A 262 6.72 24.46 -0.51
C MET A 262 6.96 23.62 -1.77
N LYS A 263 7.16 24.25 -2.93
CA LYS A 263 7.53 23.54 -4.17
C LYS A 263 9.02 23.16 -4.16
N LEU A 264 9.36 22.07 -4.84
CA LEU A 264 10.72 21.61 -5.09
C LEU A 264 11.18 21.95 -6.50
#